data_AF-A0A7W8HM73-F1
#
_entry.id   AF-A0A7W8HM73-F1
#
_cell.length_a   1.000
_cell.length_b   1.000
_cell.length_c   1.000
_cell.angle_alpha   90.00
_cell.angle_beta   90.00
_cell.angle_gamma   90.00
#
_symmetry.space_group_name_H-M   'P 1'
#
loop_
_entity.id
_entity.type
_entity.pdbx_description
1 polymer ?
#
loop_
_entity_poly.entity_id
_entity_poly.type
_entity_poly.pdbx_seq_one_letter_code
_entity_poly.pdbx_strand_id
1 'polypeptide(L)'
;MKRNILGLAIAGLLAAPLAAHAINVRVDMTVDNSYALFYGSATQATNFVGTDGNWPTVETWNFNLSAGQYLYVVTASDLSVAQGFLGQFQNLDSGYKFYSNDPQWQVMATGLGNTGAPYSGSTADLALLSTEIQDANGGGNPSNGWTALTAGPANGSGPWGGPLAGIDQAARWVWYSSNGDTDPTTPGFNHDEWLVFRIAVAATPTEPVPLPGTIALLGLGLAGLGMARRRASRA
;
A
#
# COMPACT_ATOMS: atom_id res chain seq x y z
N MET A 1 -16.71 -25.56 62.06
CA MET A 1 -16.87 -24.46 61.07
C MET A 1 -15.59 -24.40 60.23
N LYS A 2 -15.60 -24.96 59.00
CA LYS A 2 -14.43 -25.01 58.11
C LYS A 2 -14.70 -24.09 56.91
N ARG A 3 -13.90 -23.05 56.72
CA ARG A 3 -13.96 -22.14 55.56
C ARG A 3 -13.01 -22.66 54.47
N ASN A 4 -13.58 -23.13 53.36
CA ASN A 4 -12.82 -23.45 52.14
C ASN A 4 -12.67 -22.16 51.32
N ILE A 5 -11.44 -21.71 51.14
CA ILE A 5 -11.08 -20.63 50.21
C ILE A 5 -10.57 -21.30 48.94
N LEU A 6 -11.38 -21.29 47.87
CA LEU A 6 -10.90 -21.65 46.53
C LEU A 6 -10.13 -20.46 45.96
N GLY A 7 -8.81 -20.63 45.78
CA GLY A 7 -7.98 -19.70 45.03
C GLY A 7 -8.12 -19.95 43.52
N LEU A 8 -8.54 -18.92 42.78
CA LEU A 8 -8.62 -18.93 41.33
C LEU A 8 -7.24 -18.58 40.76
N ALA A 9 -6.54 -19.57 40.18
CA ALA A 9 -5.27 -19.35 39.51
C ALA A 9 -5.53 -18.79 38.10
N ILE A 10 -5.15 -17.54 37.85
CA ILE A 10 -5.12 -16.95 36.52
C ILE A 10 -3.78 -17.32 35.88
N ALA A 11 -3.80 -18.26 34.94
CA ALA A 11 -2.65 -18.56 34.10
C ALA A 11 -2.55 -17.49 33.00
N GLY A 12 -1.61 -16.55 33.16
CA GLY A 12 -1.27 -15.58 32.13
C GLY A 12 -0.43 -16.25 31.04
N LEU A 13 -0.99 -16.39 29.83
CA LEU A 13 -0.22 -16.79 28.65
C LEU A 13 0.70 -15.63 28.27
N LEU A 14 2.01 -15.79 28.48
CA LEU A 14 3.03 -14.88 27.95
C LEU A 14 3.20 -15.17 26.46
N ALA A 15 2.56 -14.37 25.60
CA ALA A 15 2.86 -14.37 24.17
C ALA A 15 4.23 -13.70 23.97
N ALA A 16 5.25 -14.51 23.67
CA ALA A 16 6.54 -13.97 23.25
C ALA A 16 6.38 -13.29 21.88
N PRO A 17 6.85 -12.04 21.69
CA PRO A 17 6.80 -11.41 20.38
C PRO A 17 7.73 -12.16 19.44
N LEU A 18 7.18 -12.71 18.36
CA LEU A 18 7.97 -13.24 17.25
C LEU A 18 8.79 -12.10 16.66
N ALA A 19 10.10 -12.30 16.52
CA ALA A 19 10.97 -11.34 15.85
C ALA A 19 10.44 -11.10 14.42
N ALA A 20 10.27 -9.84 14.04
CA ALA A 20 9.87 -9.49 12.69
C ALA A 20 10.96 -9.95 11.70
N HIS A 21 10.65 -10.93 10.87
CA HIS A 21 11.55 -11.38 9.81
C HIS A 21 11.63 -10.29 8.73
N ALA A 22 12.86 -9.89 8.38
CA ALA A 22 13.09 -9.00 7.26
C ALA A 22 13.02 -9.79 5.94
N ILE A 23 12.21 -9.31 5.01
CA ILE A 23 11.99 -9.83 3.67
C ILE A 23 12.92 -9.07 2.72
N ASN A 24 13.71 -9.80 1.95
CA ASN A 24 14.55 -9.22 0.91
C ASN A 24 13.68 -8.91 -0.32
N VAL A 25 13.56 -7.63 -0.69
CA VAL A 25 12.72 -7.19 -1.81
C VAL A 25 13.57 -6.59 -2.91
N ARG A 26 13.25 -6.98 -4.14
CA ARG A 26 13.68 -6.32 -5.37
C ARG A 26 12.50 -5.62 -6.02
N VAL A 27 12.72 -4.39 -6.48
CA VAL A 27 11.76 -3.61 -7.26
C VAL A 27 12.41 -3.23 -8.57
N ASP A 28 11.78 -3.55 -9.69
CA ASP A 28 12.13 -3.04 -11.02
C ASP A 28 10.95 -2.19 -11.50
N MET A 29 11.14 -0.87 -11.67
CA MET A 29 10.02 0.01 -11.99
C MET A 29 10.39 1.22 -12.85
N THR A 30 9.37 1.73 -13.52
CA THR A 30 9.37 2.99 -14.27
C THR A 30 8.05 3.72 -14.06
N VAL A 31 7.96 4.93 -14.57
CA VAL A 31 6.79 5.79 -14.47
C VAL A 31 6.74 6.75 -15.65
N ASP A 32 5.56 7.27 -15.94
CA ASP A 32 5.43 8.48 -16.73
C ASP A 32 5.80 9.72 -15.87
N ASN A 33 6.66 10.60 -16.38
CA ASN A 33 7.21 11.77 -15.68
C ASN A 33 8.11 11.47 -14.47
N SER A 34 7.57 11.16 -13.28
CA SER A 34 8.38 10.97 -12.06
C SER A 34 7.72 10.14 -10.96
N TYR A 35 8.51 9.40 -10.19
CA TYR A 35 8.06 8.65 -9.02
C TYR A 35 9.04 8.80 -7.86
N ALA A 36 8.55 8.59 -6.64
CA ALA A 36 9.37 8.30 -5.47
C ALA A 36 8.88 7.03 -4.78
N LEU A 37 9.83 6.19 -4.40
CA LEU A 37 9.60 4.92 -3.73
C LEU A 37 9.96 5.06 -2.25
N PHE A 38 9.02 4.72 -1.40
CA PHE A 38 9.17 4.72 0.06
C PHE A 38 8.74 3.37 0.64
N TYR A 39 9.07 3.16 1.90
CA TYR A 39 8.45 2.12 2.71
C TYR A 39 8.22 2.57 4.14
N GLY A 40 7.31 1.86 4.82
CA GLY A 40 6.98 2.14 6.22
C GLY A 40 5.88 1.25 6.76
N SER A 41 5.20 1.71 7.80
CA SER A 41 4.02 1.03 8.37
C SER A 41 2.74 1.44 7.66
N ALA A 42 1.62 0.75 7.91
CA ALA A 42 0.30 1.13 7.40
C ALA A 42 -0.13 2.60 7.71
N THR A 43 0.54 3.25 8.65
CA THR A 43 0.20 4.59 9.15
C THR A 43 1.26 5.65 8.90
N GLN A 44 2.43 5.27 8.36
CA GLN A 44 3.57 6.17 8.25
C GLN A 44 4.58 5.64 7.23
N ALA A 45 5.06 6.51 6.33
CA ALA A 45 6.27 6.28 5.57
C ALA A 45 7.49 6.65 6.41
N THR A 46 8.45 5.74 6.55
CA THR A 46 9.61 5.94 7.45
C THR A 46 10.92 6.03 6.71
N ASN A 47 10.99 5.50 5.49
CA ASN A 47 12.22 5.43 4.72
C ASN A 47 11.96 5.74 3.24
N PHE A 48 12.88 6.48 2.65
CA PHE A 48 12.98 6.70 1.22
C PHE A 48 13.91 5.65 0.60
N VAL A 49 13.54 5.14 -0.57
CA VAL A 49 14.34 4.16 -1.33
C VAL A 49 15.05 4.85 -2.48
N GLY A 50 14.29 5.59 -3.30
CA GLY A 50 14.80 6.18 -4.53
C GLY A 50 13.71 6.88 -5.32
N THR A 51 14.14 7.58 -6.37
CA THR A 51 13.28 8.32 -7.31
C THR A 51 13.87 8.16 -8.70
N ASP A 52 13.00 8.22 -9.70
CA ASP A 52 13.41 8.47 -11.08
C ASP A 52 12.38 9.37 -11.74
N GLY A 53 12.86 10.17 -12.69
CA GLY A 53 12.11 11.18 -13.42
C GLY A 53 12.19 11.01 -14.93
N ASN A 54 12.62 9.84 -15.42
CA ASN A 54 13.01 9.70 -16.82
C ASN A 54 12.56 8.38 -17.44
N TRP A 55 11.36 8.38 -17.99
CA TRP A 55 10.94 7.35 -18.95
C TRP A 55 11.81 7.41 -20.23
N PRO A 56 12.26 6.28 -20.83
CA PRO A 56 11.90 4.87 -20.56
C PRO A 56 12.84 4.12 -19.60
N THR A 57 13.54 4.79 -18.70
CA THR A 57 14.47 4.13 -17.76
C THR A 57 13.71 3.20 -16.81
N VAL A 58 14.27 2.02 -16.57
CA VAL A 58 13.82 1.11 -15.51
C VAL A 58 14.88 1.10 -14.43
N GLU A 59 14.49 1.52 -13.23
CA GLU A 59 15.36 1.48 -12.07
C GLU A 59 15.15 0.18 -11.28
N THR A 60 16.25 -0.33 -10.71
CA THR A 60 16.24 -1.53 -9.85
C THR A 60 16.67 -1.17 -8.43
N TRP A 61 15.80 -1.41 -7.47
CA TRP A 61 16.06 -1.22 -6.04
C TRP A 61 16.10 -2.56 -5.30
N ASN A 62 17.04 -2.71 -4.37
CA ASN A 62 17.13 -3.88 -3.50
C ASN A 62 17.23 -3.42 -2.04
N PHE A 63 16.32 -3.88 -1.19
CA PHE A 63 16.24 -3.46 0.21
C PHE A 63 15.46 -4.47 1.05
N ASN A 64 15.54 -4.32 2.38
CA ASN A 64 14.96 -5.26 3.33
C ASN A 64 13.77 -4.63 4.04
N LEU A 65 12.67 -5.38 4.17
CA LEU A 65 11.41 -4.90 4.74
C LEU A 65 10.88 -5.88 5.76
N SER A 66 10.44 -5.40 6.91
CA SER A 66 9.71 -6.27 7.84
C SER A 66 8.36 -6.69 7.26
N ALA A 67 7.88 -7.90 7.54
CA ALA A 67 6.62 -8.44 6.99
C ALA A 67 5.38 -7.55 7.20
N GLY A 68 5.36 -6.69 8.23
CA GLY A 68 4.28 -5.73 8.48
C GLY A 68 4.41 -4.39 7.75
N GLN A 69 5.41 -4.23 6.88
CA GLN A 69 5.64 -2.98 6.15
C GLN A 69 4.93 -2.93 4.80
N TYR A 70 4.71 -1.71 4.36
CA TYR A 70 4.14 -1.36 3.07
C TYR A 70 5.20 -0.71 2.20
N LEU A 71 5.13 -1.02 0.91
CA LEU A 71 5.72 -0.19 -0.13
C LEU A 71 4.77 0.96 -0.44
N TYR A 72 5.33 2.13 -0.72
CA TYR A 72 4.59 3.31 -1.17
C TYR A 72 5.23 3.85 -2.44
N VAL A 73 4.47 3.95 -3.52
CA VAL A 73 4.88 4.61 -4.76
C VAL A 73 4.13 5.91 -4.85
N VAL A 74 4.87 7.01 -4.96
CA VAL A 74 4.31 8.36 -5.04
C VAL A 74 4.60 8.92 -6.42
N THR A 75 3.58 9.43 -7.11
CA THR A 75 3.71 9.98 -8.46
C THR A 75 2.56 10.93 -8.77
N ALA A 76 2.68 11.73 -9.81
CA ALA A 76 1.63 12.60 -10.32
C ALA A 76 1.74 12.72 -11.85
N SER A 77 0.59 12.89 -12.51
CA SER A 77 0.52 13.14 -13.95
C SER A 77 0.61 14.64 -14.27
N ASP A 78 1.28 15.00 -15.36
CA ASP A 78 1.21 16.35 -15.94
C ASP A 78 -0.08 16.54 -16.79
N LEU A 79 -0.92 15.52 -16.84
CA LEU A 79 -2.18 15.40 -17.59
C LEU A 79 -1.98 15.31 -19.11
N SER A 80 -0.77 15.03 -19.58
CA SER A 80 -0.40 15.08 -20.98
C SER A 80 0.26 13.79 -21.45
N VAL A 81 0.02 13.41 -22.71
CA VAL A 81 0.58 12.22 -23.40
C VAL A 81 0.20 10.86 -22.80
N ALA A 82 0.50 10.61 -21.53
CA ALA A 82 0.24 9.37 -20.82
C ALA A 82 0.29 9.59 -19.30
N GLN A 83 -0.12 8.58 -18.53
CA GLN A 83 0.08 8.56 -17.08
C GLN A 83 0.09 7.14 -16.55
N GLY A 84 0.87 6.87 -15.52
CA GLY A 84 0.95 5.53 -14.98
C GLY A 84 2.31 5.24 -14.39
N PHE A 85 2.37 4.25 -13.51
CA PHE A 85 3.61 3.55 -13.23
C PHE A 85 3.51 2.10 -13.67
N LEU A 86 4.66 1.53 -13.99
CA LEU A 86 4.82 0.13 -14.37
C LEU A 86 5.92 -0.46 -13.50
N GLY A 87 5.63 -1.61 -12.90
CA GLY A 87 6.61 -2.26 -12.02
C GLY A 87 6.41 -3.76 -11.87
N GLN A 88 7.53 -4.40 -11.59
CA GLN A 88 7.65 -5.77 -11.08
C GLN A 88 8.32 -5.72 -9.70
N PHE A 89 7.79 -6.52 -8.79
CA PHE A 89 8.26 -6.63 -7.42
C PHE A 89 8.53 -8.09 -7.11
N GLN A 90 9.60 -8.37 -6.38
CA GLN A 90 9.98 -9.73 -6.05
C GLN A 90 10.41 -9.84 -4.59
N ASN A 91 9.81 -10.79 -3.88
CA ASN A 91 10.34 -11.30 -2.62
C ASN A 91 11.46 -12.29 -2.96
N LEU A 92 12.71 -11.91 -2.71
CA LEU A 92 13.89 -12.70 -3.05
C LEU A 92 14.06 -13.94 -2.16
N ASP A 93 13.43 -13.97 -0.99
CA ASP A 93 13.51 -15.13 -0.08
C ASP A 93 12.62 -16.28 -0.54
N SER A 94 11.42 -15.95 -1.05
CA SER A 94 10.46 -16.93 -1.57
C SER A 94 10.53 -17.11 -3.09
N GLY A 95 11.14 -16.17 -3.80
CA GLY A 95 11.09 -16.06 -5.25
C GLY A 95 9.75 -15.53 -5.80
N TYR A 96 8.76 -15.27 -4.94
CA TYR A 96 7.44 -14.81 -5.35
C TYR A 96 7.53 -13.43 -6.03
N LYS A 97 6.85 -13.31 -7.17
CA LYS A 97 6.74 -12.08 -7.95
C LYS A 97 5.30 -11.60 -7.95
N PHE A 98 5.15 -10.29 -7.84
CA PHE A 98 3.89 -9.59 -8.04
C PHE A 98 4.14 -8.35 -8.89
N TYR A 99 3.08 -7.83 -9.48
CA TYR A 99 3.17 -6.78 -10.48
C TYR A 99 2.41 -5.54 -10.04
N SER A 100 2.66 -4.43 -10.73
CA SER A 100 1.94 -3.16 -10.58
C SER A 100 0.42 -3.30 -10.63
N ASN A 101 -0.09 -4.27 -11.40
CA ASN A 101 -1.52 -4.60 -11.52
C ASN A 101 -1.99 -5.72 -10.59
N ASP A 102 -1.23 -6.05 -9.54
CA ASP A 102 -1.70 -6.97 -8.51
C ASP A 102 -2.94 -6.39 -7.80
N PRO A 103 -4.05 -7.16 -7.65
CA PRO A 103 -5.28 -6.65 -7.04
C PRO A 103 -5.14 -6.25 -5.56
N GLN A 104 -4.02 -6.59 -4.91
CA GLN A 104 -3.73 -6.17 -3.54
C GLN A 104 -3.18 -4.74 -3.46
N TRP A 105 -2.79 -4.14 -4.59
CA TRP A 105 -2.48 -2.73 -4.62
C TRP A 105 -3.69 -1.88 -4.27
N GLN A 106 -3.42 -0.83 -3.50
CA GLN A 106 -4.37 0.21 -3.21
C GLN A 106 -3.80 1.53 -3.66
N VAL A 107 -4.67 2.48 -4.00
CA VAL A 107 -4.30 3.84 -4.34
C VAL A 107 -5.13 4.82 -3.53
N MET A 108 -4.53 5.96 -3.21
CA MET A 108 -5.21 7.13 -2.71
C MET A 108 -4.86 8.33 -3.59
N ALA A 109 -5.82 9.23 -3.78
CA ALA A 109 -5.61 10.53 -4.41
C ALA A 109 -5.55 11.60 -3.33
N THR A 110 -4.55 12.49 -3.37
CA THR A 110 -4.37 13.53 -2.34
C THR A 110 -5.11 14.81 -2.69
N GLY A 111 -5.30 15.10 -3.99
CA GLY A 111 -5.87 16.38 -4.45
C GLY A 111 -4.92 17.58 -4.27
N LEU A 112 -3.65 17.33 -3.94
CA LEU A 112 -2.63 18.38 -3.75
C LEU A 112 -2.03 18.83 -5.09
N GLY A 113 -2.42 18.18 -6.19
CA GLY A 113 -2.11 18.58 -7.56
C GLY A 113 -0.83 17.92 -8.08
N ASN A 114 -0.47 18.28 -9.31
CA ASN A 114 0.65 17.64 -10.02
C ASN A 114 2.02 18.26 -9.76
N THR A 115 2.14 19.12 -8.75
CA THR A 115 3.38 19.79 -8.38
C THR A 115 3.74 19.48 -6.95
N GLY A 116 5.02 19.27 -6.67
CA GLY A 116 5.51 19.18 -5.29
C GLY A 116 5.28 17.82 -4.60
N ALA A 117 4.99 16.75 -5.34
CA ALA A 117 5.05 15.41 -4.78
C ALA A 117 6.46 15.14 -4.17
N PRO A 118 6.56 14.37 -3.08
CA PRO A 118 7.76 14.19 -2.27
C PRO A 118 8.85 13.38 -2.98
N TYR A 119 9.54 13.97 -3.95
CA TYR A 119 10.54 13.28 -4.76
C TYR A 119 11.94 13.24 -4.14
N SER A 120 12.21 14.04 -3.10
CA SER A 120 13.55 14.19 -2.54
C SER A 120 13.87 13.20 -1.41
N GLY A 121 12.84 12.64 -0.78
CA GLY A 121 13.00 11.78 0.39
C GLY A 121 13.41 12.53 1.66
N SER A 122 13.26 13.86 1.70
CA SER A 122 13.58 14.68 2.86
C SER A 122 12.75 14.29 4.10
N THR A 123 13.16 14.74 5.28
CA THR A 123 12.33 14.55 6.50
C THR A 123 10.96 15.22 6.36
N ALA A 124 10.88 16.36 5.64
CA ALA A 124 9.61 17.02 5.37
C ALA A 124 8.73 16.19 4.43
N ASP A 125 9.34 15.57 3.41
CA ASP A 125 8.67 14.68 2.46
C ASP A 125 8.05 13.46 3.16
N LEU A 126 8.83 12.81 4.06
CA LEU A 126 8.34 11.68 4.86
C LEU A 126 7.20 12.08 5.80
N ALA A 127 7.29 13.26 6.43
CA ALA A 127 6.25 13.76 7.32
C ALA A 127 4.96 14.09 6.55
N LEU A 128 5.10 14.69 5.38
CA LEU A 128 4.00 15.03 4.47
C LEU A 128 3.32 13.75 3.96
N LEU A 129 4.07 12.80 3.39
CA LEU A 129 3.52 11.51 2.95
C LEU A 129 2.83 10.76 4.09
N SER A 130 3.38 10.81 5.29
CA SER A 130 2.76 10.18 6.47
C SER A 130 1.44 10.84 6.88
N THR A 131 1.32 12.15 6.69
CA THR A 131 0.07 12.88 6.92
C THR A 131 -1.00 12.42 5.92
N GLU A 132 -0.66 12.35 4.64
CA GLU A 132 -1.58 11.86 3.60
C GLU A 132 -1.99 10.40 3.83
N ILE A 133 -1.07 9.54 4.28
CA ILE A 133 -1.39 8.15 4.63
C ILE A 133 -2.44 8.09 5.75
N GLN A 134 -2.32 8.96 6.76
CA GLN A 134 -3.28 9.04 7.85
C GLN A 134 -4.62 9.60 7.38
N ASP A 135 -4.62 10.60 6.51
CA ASP A 135 -5.83 11.18 5.94
C ASP A 135 -6.63 10.14 5.14
N ALA A 136 -5.98 9.36 4.27
CA ALA A 136 -6.64 8.27 3.56
C ALA A 136 -7.05 7.10 4.47
N ASN A 137 -6.34 6.84 5.57
CA ASN A 137 -6.82 5.88 6.57
C ASN A 137 -8.10 6.38 7.27
N GLY A 138 -8.30 7.70 7.37
CA GLY A 138 -9.52 8.33 7.87
C GLY A 138 -10.60 8.56 6.80
N GLY A 139 -10.27 8.41 5.52
CA GLY A 139 -11.15 8.71 4.39
C GLY A 139 -11.34 10.20 4.12
N GLY A 140 -10.41 11.06 4.56
CA GLY A 140 -10.50 12.52 4.40
C GLY A 140 -10.04 13.05 3.04
N ASN A 141 -9.36 12.21 2.26
CA ASN A 141 -8.80 12.56 0.96
C ASN A 141 -9.83 12.40 -0.18
N PRO A 142 -9.61 12.99 -1.38
CA PRO A 142 -10.55 12.94 -2.51
C PRO A 142 -11.06 11.54 -2.91
N SER A 143 -10.21 10.50 -2.81
CA SER A 143 -10.63 9.13 -3.10
C SER A 143 -11.46 8.48 -2.00
N ASN A 144 -11.77 9.20 -0.92
CA ASN A 144 -12.47 8.72 0.29
C ASN A 144 -11.78 7.51 0.94
N GLY A 145 -10.46 7.55 0.96
CA GLY A 145 -9.57 6.54 1.51
C GLY A 145 -8.87 5.69 0.46
N TRP A 146 -8.34 4.56 0.91
CA TRP A 146 -7.64 3.60 0.07
C TRP A 146 -8.62 2.80 -0.78
N THR A 147 -8.49 2.90 -2.10
CA THR A 147 -9.35 2.23 -3.08
C THR A 147 -8.53 1.39 -4.05
N ALA A 148 -9.20 0.60 -4.89
CA ALA A 148 -8.55 -0.17 -5.94
C ALA A 148 -8.01 0.76 -7.04
N LEU A 149 -6.89 0.37 -7.65
CA LEU A 149 -6.40 0.97 -8.89
C LEU A 149 -7.04 0.33 -10.12
N THR A 150 -6.85 0.93 -11.28
CA THR A 150 -7.26 0.38 -12.57
C THR A 150 -6.03 0.06 -13.41
N ALA A 151 -6.03 -1.11 -14.04
CA ALA A 151 -4.96 -1.54 -14.93
C ALA A 151 -5.22 -1.07 -16.36
N GLY A 152 -4.33 -0.24 -16.87
CA GLY A 152 -4.23 0.12 -18.27
C GLY A 152 -3.52 -0.96 -19.09
N PRO A 153 -2.77 -0.61 -20.15
CA PRO A 153 -2.24 -1.59 -21.09
C PRO A 153 -1.00 -2.32 -20.54
N ALA A 154 -0.63 -3.44 -21.18
CA ALA A 154 0.50 -4.27 -20.76
C ALA A 154 1.86 -3.63 -21.10
N ASN A 155 2.94 -4.08 -20.43
CA ASN A 155 4.30 -3.68 -20.77
C ASN A 155 4.61 -3.88 -22.26
N GLY A 156 5.10 -2.82 -22.91
CA GLY A 156 5.35 -2.78 -24.36
C GLY A 156 4.15 -2.42 -25.23
N SER A 157 3.08 -1.95 -24.61
CA SER A 157 1.96 -1.30 -25.30
C SER A 157 2.14 0.21 -25.30
N GLY A 158 1.54 0.87 -26.30
CA GLY A 158 1.52 2.33 -26.36
C GLY A 158 0.74 2.98 -25.19
N PRO A 159 0.98 4.27 -24.92
CA PRO A 159 1.88 5.17 -25.64
C PRO A 159 3.38 5.00 -25.31
N TRP A 160 3.75 4.24 -24.28
CA TRP A 160 5.13 4.02 -23.82
C TRP A 160 6.00 3.09 -24.68
N GLY A 161 5.72 3.00 -25.98
CA GLY A 161 6.57 2.26 -26.92
C GLY A 161 6.70 0.75 -26.64
N GLY A 162 7.88 0.20 -26.92
CA GLY A 162 8.17 -1.24 -26.87
C GLY A 162 8.43 -1.77 -25.45
N PRO A 163 8.56 -3.10 -25.29
CA PRO A 163 8.73 -3.73 -23.98
C PRO A 163 9.94 -3.17 -23.21
N LEU A 164 9.72 -2.76 -21.97
CA LEU A 164 10.78 -2.28 -21.10
C LEU A 164 11.53 -3.47 -20.49
N ALA A 165 12.81 -3.58 -20.84
CA ALA A 165 13.69 -4.63 -20.34
C ALA A 165 13.79 -4.55 -18.81
N GLY A 166 13.75 -5.70 -18.13
CA GLY A 166 13.78 -5.79 -16.67
C GLY A 166 12.39 -5.89 -16.01
N ILE A 167 11.32 -5.50 -16.71
CA ILE A 167 9.94 -5.69 -16.25
C ILE A 167 9.29 -6.79 -17.09
N ASP A 168 8.61 -7.73 -16.42
CA ASP A 168 7.85 -8.81 -17.06
C ASP A 168 6.76 -8.27 -18.00
N GLN A 169 6.40 -9.04 -19.03
CA GLN A 169 5.28 -8.70 -19.92
C GLN A 169 3.91 -8.84 -19.24
N ALA A 170 3.85 -9.60 -18.13
CA ALA A 170 2.64 -9.71 -17.32
C ALA A 170 2.30 -8.43 -16.53
N ALA A 171 3.27 -7.53 -16.33
CA ALA A 171 3.03 -6.24 -15.68
C ALA A 171 2.22 -5.30 -16.59
N ARG A 172 1.39 -4.47 -15.98
CA ARG A 172 0.57 -3.48 -16.69
C ARG A 172 0.75 -2.10 -16.08
N TRP A 173 0.63 -1.08 -16.91
CA TRP A 173 0.53 0.29 -16.44
C TRP A 173 -0.72 0.43 -15.58
N VAL A 174 -0.62 1.13 -14.47
CA VAL A 174 -1.74 1.31 -13.54
C VAL A 174 -1.91 2.76 -13.13
N TRP A 175 -3.14 3.15 -12.87
CA TRP A 175 -3.48 4.47 -12.35
C TRP A 175 -4.74 4.45 -11.46
N TYR A 176 -5.03 5.57 -10.82
CA TYR A 176 -6.31 5.79 -10.15
C TYR A 176 -7.36 6.28 -11.14
N SER A 177 -8.60 5.79 -11.02
CA SER A 177 -9.73 6.19 -11.86
C SER A 177 -10.83 6.80 -11.00
N SER A 178 -10.84 8.12 -10.87
CA SER A 178 -11.90 8.87 -10.16
C SER A 178 -13.19 9.04 -10.97
N ASN A 179 -13.13 8.82 -12.29
CA ASN A 179 -14.27 8.97 -13.22
C ASN A 179 -14.82 7.62 -13.72
N GLY A 180 -14.25 6.49 -13.28
CA GLY A 180 -14.66 5.15 -13.71
C GLY A 180 -14.16 4.77 -15.11
N ASP A 181 -13.18 5.49 -15.67
CA ASP A 181 -12.47 5.07 -16.88
C ASP A 181 -11.85 3.69 -16.68
N THR A 182 -12.02 2.84 -17.69
CA THR A 182 -11.43 1.50 -17.76
C THR A 182 -9.93 1.52 -18.07
N ASP A 183 -9.43 2.65 -18.59
CA ASP A 183 -8.02 2.89 -18.82
C ASP A 183 -7.64 4.34 -18.44
N PRO A 184 -7.52 4.63 -17.13
CA PRO A 184 -7.11 5.95 -16.64
C PRO A 184 -5.63 6.26 -16.91
N THR A 185 -4.94 5.41 -17.66
CA THR A 185 -3.56 5.67 -18.09
C THR A 185 -3.50 6.51 -19.37
N THR A 186 -4.67 6.75 -19.98
CA THR A 186 -4.87 7.73 -21.04
C THR A 186 -4.82 9.16 -20.49
N PRO A 187 -4.24 10.13 -21.22
CA PRO A 187 -4.03 11.48 -20.71
C PRO A 187 -5.31 12.33 -20.71
N GLY A 188 -5.22 13.51 -20.09
CA GLY A 188 -6.23 14.57 -20.23
C GLY A 188 -7.29 14.62 -19.14
N PHE A 189 -7.19 13.76 -18.12
CA PHE A 189 -8.10 13.79 -16.96
C PHE A 189 -7.32 13.91 -15.65
N ASN A 190 -7.69 14.87 -14.81
CA ASN A 190 -7.13 15.05 -13.47
C ASN A 190 -7.83 14.10 -12.49
N HIS A 191 -7.10 13.12 -11.98
CA HIS A 191 -7.60 12.15 -11.00
C HIS A 191 -7.36 12.57 -9.54
N ASP A 192 -7.43 13.88 -9.28
CA ASP A 192 -7.04 14.50 -8.01
C ASP A 192 -5.55 14.23 -7.71
N GLU A 193 -4.73 14.66 -8.66
CA GLU A 193 -3.31 14.34 -8.79
C GLU A 193 -2.45 14.52 -7.53
N TRP A 194 -1.27 13.91 -7.64
CA TRP A 194 -0.44 13.37 -6.57
C TRP A 194 -1.12 12.17 -5.92
N LEU A 195 -0.79 11.02 -6.49
CA LEU A 195 -1.29 9.70 -6.10
C LEU A 195 -0.25 8.98 -5.24
N VAL A 196 -0.76 8.20 -4.30
CA VAL A 196 0.06 7.28 -3.52
C VAL A 196 -0.52 5.90 -3.64
N PHE A 197 0.29 5.01 -4.20
CA PHE A 197 -0.01 3.60 -4.32
C PHE A 197 0.66 2.87 -3.16
N ARG A 198 -0.02 1.88 -2.59
CA ARG A 198 0.58 1.01 -1.56
C ARG A 198 0.25 -0.45 -1.74
N ILE A 199 1.13 -1.29 -1.26
CA ILE A 199 0.92 -2.73 -1.11
C ILE A 199 1.72 -3.22 0.11
N ALA A 200 1.16 -4.17 0.86
CA ALA A 200 1.92 -4.80 1.94
C ALA A 200 2.91 -5.81 1.36
N VAL A 201 4.11 -5.88 1.91
CA VAL A 201 5.19 -6.73 1.36
C VAL A 201 4.93 -8.22 1.60
N ALA A 202 4.22 -8.55 2.68
CA ALA A 202 3.78 -9.92 2.95
C ALA A 202 2.56 -10.35 2.13
N ALA A 203 2.02 -9.46 1.28
CA ALA A 203 0.90 -9.77 0.42
C ALA A 203 1.31 -10.89 -0.54
N THR A 204 0.67 -12.04 -0.38
CA THR A 204 0.73 -13.16 -1.31
C THR A 204 -0.69 -13.59 -1.63
N PRO A 205 -0.93 -14.35 -2.72
CA PRO A 205 -2.28 -14.81 -3.07
C PRO A 205 -2.91 -15.69 -1.98
N THR A 206 -2.09 -16.30 -1.13
CA THR A 206 -2.52 -17.17 -0.02
C THR A 206 -2.66 -16.46 1.31
N GLU A 207 -2.06 -15.27 1.48
CA GLU A 207 -2.12 -14.49 2.72
C GLU A 207 -2.61 -13.06 2.40
N PRO A 208 -3.93 -12.87 2.18
CA PRO A 208 -4.49 -11.54 1.99
C PRO A 208 -4.32 -10.73 3.28
N VAL A 209 -3.82 -9.50 3.14
CA VAL A 209 -3.63 -8.57 4.26
C VAL A 209 -4.97 -8.36 4.97
N PRO A 210 -5.06 -8.58 6.30
CA PRO A 210 -6.29 -8.30 7.04
C PRO A 210 -6.66 -6.83 6.87
N LEU A 211 -7.85 -6.57 6.33
CA LEU A 211 -8.41 -5.22 6.26
C LEU A 211 -8.38 -4.61 7.68
N PRO A 212 -7.82 -3.40 7.88
CA PRO A 212 -7.76 -2.78 9.21
C PRO A 212 -9.12 -2.71 9.93
N GLY A 213 -10.23 -2.70 9.18
CA GLY A 213 -11.59 -2.69 9.72
C GLY A 213 -12.09 -4.03 10.29
N THR A 214 -11.66 -5.19 9.80
CA THR A 214 -12.23 -6.48 10.25
C THR A 214 -11.82 -6.85 11.67
N ILE A 215 -10.62 -6.46 12.10
CA ILE A 215 -10.16 -6.70 13.48
C ILE A 215 -10.92 -5.79 14.46
N ALA A 216 -11.16 -4.54 14.09
CA ALA A 216 -11.95 -3.61 14.91
C ALA A 216 -13.41 -4.10 15.06
N LEU A 217 -14.04 -4.56 13.97
CA LEU A 217 -15.40 -5.12 14.00
C LEU A 217 -15.48 -6.41 14.81
N LEU A 218 -14.49 -7.30 14.71
CA LEU A 218 -14.45 -8.53 15.51
C LEU A 218 -14.26 -8.21 17.00
N GLY A 219 -13.38 -7.27 17.34
CA GLY A 219 -13.15 -6.82 18.71
C GLY A 219 -14.39 -6.17 19.34
N LEU A 220 -15.06 -5.28 18.59
CA LEU A 220 -16.30 -4.64 19.02
C LEU A 220 -17.47 -5.63 19.13
N GLY A 221 -17.57 -6.59 18.20
CA GLY A 221 -18.57 -7.64 18.24
C GLY A 221 -18.44 -8.55 19.47
N LEU A 222 -17.21 -8.94 19.82
CA LEU A 222 -16.92 -9.74 21.02
C LEU A 222 -17.17 -8.96 22.32
N ALA A 223 -16.79 -7.68 22.36
CA ALA A 223 -17.08 -6.81 23.49
C ALA A 223 -18.60 -6.61 23.70
N GLY A 224 -19.35 -6.43 22.61
CA GLY A 224 -20.81 -6.35 22.63
C GLY A 224 -21.47 -7.63 23.15
N LEU A 225 -21.04 -8.80 22.68
CA LEU A 225 -21.52 -10.11 23.16
C LEU A 225 -21.21 -10.35 24.65
N GLY A 226 -20.01 -9.93 25.10
CA GLY A 226 -19.63 -10.00 26.51
C GLY A 226 -20.52 -9.13 27.42
N MET A 227 -20.90 -7.93 26.96
CA MET A 227 -21.79 -7.04 27.69
C MET A 227 -23.24 -7.54 27.70
N ALA A 228 -23.74 -8.12 26.59
CA ALA A 228 -25.09 -8.69 26.52
C ALA A 228 -25.27 -9.86 27.51
N ARG A 229 -24.28 -10.74 27.65
CA ARG A 229 -24.32 -11.86 28.60
C ARG A 229 -24.36 -11.42 30.07
N ARG A 230 -23.71 -10.30 30.42
CA ARG A 230 -23.73 -9.75 31.79
C ARG A 230 -25.09 -9.16 32.19
N ARG A 231 -25.92 -8.75 31.22
CA ARG A 231 -27.28 -8.27 31.50
C ARG A 231 -28.26 -9.43 31.71
N ALA A 232 -28.10 -10.53 31.00
CA ALA A 232 -28.97 -11.70 31.12
C ALA A 232 -28.80 -12.47 32.44
N SER A 233 -27.65 -12.37 33.12
CA SER A 233 -27.40 -13.05 34.41
C SER A 233 -27.77 -12.23 35.65
N ARG A 234 -28.33 -11.02 35.47
CA ARG A 234 -28.79 -10.13 36.55
C ARG A 234 -30.31 -9.94 36.57
N ALA A 235 -31.04 -10.64 35.69
CA ALA A 235 -32.49 -10.79 35.72
C ALA A 235 -32.82 -12.21 36.20
#